data_AF-A0ABD5XFE7-F1
#
_entry.id   AF-A0ABD5XFE7-F1
#
_cell.length_a   1.000
_cell.length_b   1.000
_cell.length_c   1.000
_cell.angle_alpha   90.00
_cell.angle_beta   90.00
_cell.angle_gamma   90.00
#
_symmetry.space_group_name_H-M   'P 1'
#
loop_
_entity.id
_entity.type
_entity.pdbx_description
1 polymer ?
#
loop_
_entity_poly.entity_id
_entity_poly.type
_entity_poly.pdbx_seq_one_letter_code
_entity_poly.pdbx_strand_id
1 'polypeptide(L)'
;MGLTDHPANSTQEGRPASKVAREWFRQYLRTVINPVVWSYFEFGVGLEAHQQNTVAQLDEVGWPKEGFYRDNGGYCFPESRYDLVDSWIPGLEKRVETACSDGIIDRCLRDYLFVNNAVGVINALSVGRTADETTLLKVFREEIASLVEIEPATSSLLSVLLDSDQIPCKGNLFTRFEGYDELDSTLDDESVYVEIENPLATLFRPA
;
A
#
# COMPACT_ATOMS: atom_id res chain seq x y z
N MET A 1 -10.47 18.01 -28.27
CA MET A 1 -9.33 17.08 -28.29
C MET A 1 -9.12 16.65 -26.85
N GLY A 2 -9.82 15.66 -26.30
CA GLY A 2 -9.91 14.27 -26.73
C GLY A 2 -9.06 13.41 -25.80
N LEU A 3 -9.30 13.48 -24.48
CA LEU A 3 -8.62 12.70 -23.43
C LEU A 3 -9.44 11.44 -23.13
N THR A 4 -9.46 10.50 -24.08
CA THR A 4 -10.02 9.16 -23.87
C THR A 4 -9.12 8.17 -24.57
N ASP A 5 -7.94 7.92 -24.02
CA ASP A 5 -7.14 6.72 -24.28
C ASP A 5 -5.97 6.72 -23.28
N HIS A 6 -6.10 5.92 -22.21
CA HIS A 6 -5.02 5.13 -21.59
C HIS A 6 -5.54 4.48 -20.30
N PRO A 7 -5.78 3.17 -20.38
CA PRO A 7 -4.80 2.24 -19.84
C PRO A 7 -4.29 1.31 -20.95
N ALA A 8 -2.98 1.01 -20.93
CA ALA A 8 -2.31 -0.03 -21.72
C ALA A 8 -3.09 -0.50 -22.97
N ASN A 9 -2.97 0.25 -24.06
CA ASN A 9 -3.59 0.08 -25.38
C ASN A 9 -4.46 -1.19 -25.63
N SER A 10 -5.62 -1.30 -24.99
CA SER A 10 -6.57 -2.41 -25.24
C SER A 10 -7.08 -2.42 -26.69
N THR A 11 -7.04 -1.26 -27.34
CA THR A 11 -7.42 -1.00 -28.73
C THR A 11 -6.40 -1.49 -29.77
N GLN A 12 -5.12 -1.67 -29.41
CA GLN A 12 -4.13 -2.21 -30.35
C GLN A 12 -4.08 -3.75 -30.38
N GLU A 13 -4.54 -4.43 -29.32
CA GLU A 13 -4.46 -5.90 -29.21
C GLU A 13 -5.81 -6.64 -29.35
N GLY A 14 -6.94 -5.92 -29.47
CA GLY A 14 -8.27 -6.56 -29.59
C GLY A 14 -8.71 -7.30 -28.32
N ARG A 15 -8.16 -6.92 -27.16
CA ARG A 15 -8.38 -7.61 -25.88
C ARG A 15 -9.49 -6.94 -25.08
N PRO A 16 -10.28 -7.69 -24.29
CA PRO A 16 -11.27 -7.08 -23.40
C PRO A 16 -10.61 -6.13 -22.40
N ALA A 17 -11.13 -4.90 -22.29
CA ALA A 17 -10.60 -3.87 -21.38
C ALA A 17 -10.44 -4.37 -19.94
N SER A 18 -11.41 -5.16 -19.44
CA SER A 18 -11.35 -5.78 -18.11
C SER A 18 -10.20 -6.78 -17.93
N LYS A 19 -9.78 -7.47 -18.99
CA LYS A 19 -8.59 -8.33 -18.93
C LYS A 19 -7.32 -7.49 -18.80
N VAL A 20 -7.21 -6.44 -19.61
CA VAL A 20 -6.07 -5.52 -19.60
C VAL A 20 -5.96 -4.82 -18.24
N ALA A 21 -7.05 -4.28 -17.70
CA ALA A 21 -7.06 -3.61 -16.40
C ALA A 21 -6.58 -4.52 -15.26
N ARG A 22 -7.01 -5.78 -15.23
CA ARG A 22 -6.56 -6.76 -14.22
C ARG A 22 -5.06 -7.03 -14.30
N GLU A 23 -4.54 -7.19 -15.51
CA GLU A 23 -3.11 -7.43 -15.72
C GLU A 23 -2.29 -6.18 -15.38
N TRP A 24 -2.76 -5.01 -15.82
CA TRP A 24 -2.13 -3.73 -15.54
C TRP A 24 -2.07 -3.49 -14.03
N PHE A 25 -3.17 -3.72 -13.32
CA PHE A 25 -3.22 -3.57 -11.87
C PHE A 25 -2.32 -4.57 -11.15
N ARG A 26 -2.28 -5.84 -11.58
CA ARG A 26 -1.33 -6.83 -11.04
C ARG A 26 0.12 -6.38 -11.27
N GLN A 27 0.43 -5.84 -12.44
CA GLN A 27 1.76 -5.32 -12.73
C GLN A 27 2.08 -4.06 -11.90
N TYR A 28 1.08 -3.21 -11.65
CA TYR A 28 1.21 -2.07 -10.74
C TYR A 28 1.60 -2.53 -9.34
N LEU A 29 0.87 -3.49 -8.76
CA LEU A 29 1.19 -4.05 -7.44
C LEU A 29 2.63 -4.57 -7.40
N ARG A 30 3.04 -5.36 -8.39
CA ARG A 30 4.39 -5.93 -8.47
C ARG A 30 5.51 -4.91 -8.64
N THR A 31 5.22 -3.81 -9.32
CA THR A 31 6.21 -2.79 -9.66
C THR A 31 6.31 -1.71 -8.60
N VAL A 32 5.22 -1.44 -7.88
CA VAL A 32 5.07 -0.26 -7.02
C VAL A 32 4.76 -0.60 -5.56
N ILE A 33 4.06 -1.71 -5.28
CA ILE A 33 3.67 -2.05 -3.90
C ILE A 33 4.61 -3.12 -3.33
N ASN A 34 4.77 -4.23 -4.06
CA ASN A 34 5.58 -5.37 -3.60
C ASN A 34 7.04 -4.99 -3.27
N PRO A 35 7.72 -4.08 -3.99
CA PRO A 35 9.09 -3.71 -3.62
C PRO A 35 9.17 -3.01 -2.25
N VAL A 36 8.15 -2.25 -1.86
CA VAL A 36 8.10 -1.61 -0.53
C VAL A 36 7.85 -2.67 0.55
N VAL A 37 6.91 -3.58 0.31
CA VAL A 37 6.65 -4.72 1.20
C VAL A 37 7.91 -5.56 1.40
N TRP A 38 8.60 -5.89 0.30
CA TRP A 38 9.85 -6.64 0.34
C TRP A 38 10.96 -5.89 1.08
N SER A 39 11.13 -4.59 0.81
CA SER A 39 12.10 -3.75 1.53
C SER A 39 11.85 -3.74 3.05
N TYR A 40 10.57 -3.63 3.44
CA TYR A 40 10.18 -3.67 4.84
C TYR A 40 10.47 -5.03 5.48
N PHE A 41 10.10 -6.13 4.83
CA PHE A 41 10.30 -7.48 5.35
C PHE A 41 11.76 -7.93 5.37
N GLU A 42 12.54 -7.59 4.35
CA GLU A 42 13.93 -8.01 4.23
C GLU A 42 14.86 -7.12 5.05
N PHE A 43 14.69 -5.80 4.93
CA PHE A 43 15.64 -4.82 5.49
C PHE A 43 15.11 -4.04 6.68
N GLY A 44 13.82 -4.15 7.02
CA GLY A 44 13.22 -3.33 8.06
C GLY A 44 13.06 -1.86 7.66
N VAL A 45 13.00 -1.57 6.35
CA VAL A 45 12.85 -0.20 5.84
C VAL A 45 11.50 -0.07 5.15
N GLY A 46 10.53 0.49 5.88
CA GLY A 46 9.22 0.86 5.38
C GLY A 46 9.21 2.27 4.78
N LEU A 47 8.31 2.51 3.82
CA LEU A 47 8.15 3.79 3.15
C LEU A 47 6.72 4.29 3.29
N GLU A 48 6.53 5.58 3.52
CA GLU A 48 5.23 6.27 3.40
C GLU A 48 4.80 6.40 1.92
N ALA A 49 4.66 5.26 1.24
CA ALA A 49 4.34 5.18 -0.19
C ALA A 49 2.83 5.28 -0.46
N HIS A 50 2.18 6.29 0.12
CA HIS A 50 0.84 6.70 -0.27
C HIS A 50 0.86 7.33 -1.67
N GLN A 51 -0.30 7.67 -2.25
CA GLN A 51 -0.38 8.11 -3.65
C GLN A 51 0.50 9.31 -3.98
N GLN A 52 0.56 10.32 -3.11
CA GLN A 52 1.35 11.52 -3.37
C GLN A 52 2.87 11.25 -3.33
N ASN A 53 3.35 10.29 -2.55
CA ASN A 53 4.76 9.92 -2.41
C ASN A 53 5.20 8.84 -3.41
N THR A 54 4.29 8.41 -4.28
CA THR A 54 4.52 7.33 -5.24
C THR A 54 4.43 7.85 -6.66
N VAL A 55 5.49 7.62 -7.44
CA VAL A 55 5.53 7.92 -8.87
C VAL A 55 5.73 6.61 -9.64
N ALA A 56 4.68 6.18 -10.32
CA ALA A 56 4.74 5.02 -11.22
C ALA A 56 5.18 5.47 -12.63
N GLN A 57 6.37 5.07 -13.06
CA GLN A 57 6.78 5.21 -14.45
C GLN A 57 6.06 4.16 -15.29
N LEU A 58 5.43 4.61 -16.36
CA LEU A 58 4.87 3.74 -17.38
C LEU A 58 5.84 3.61 -18.56
N ASP A 59 5.84 2.46 -19.21
CA ASP A 59 6.54 2.28 -20.48
C ASP A 59 5.83 3.00 -21.63
N GLU A 60 6.39 2.91 -22.84
CA GLU A 60 5.88 3.59 -24.04
C GLU A 60 4.45 3.17 -24.43
N VAL A 61 4.00 2.00 -23.98
CA VAL A 61 2.65 1.46 -24.25
C VAL A 61 1.72 1.57 -23.05
N GLY A 62 2.18 2.20 -21.96
CA GLY A 62 1.37 2.57 -20.80
C GLY A 62 1.30 1.52 -19.68
N TRP A 63 2.22 0.55 -19.62
CA TRP A 63 2.29 -0.45 -18.54
C TRP A 63 3.22 -0.01 -17.41
N PRO A 64 2.93 -0.36 -16.14
CA PRO A 64 3.81 -0.03 -15.02
C PRO A 64 5.17 -0.69 -15.19
N LYS A 65 6.23 0.12 -15.18
CA LYS A 65 7.59 -0.32 -15.46
C LYS A 65 8.50 -0.17 -14.25
N GLU A 66 8.48 1.00 -13.61
CA GLU A 66 9.32 1.32 -12.45
C GLU A 66 8.52 2.12 -11.41
N GLY A 67 8.78 1.88 -10.12
CA GLY A 67 8.23 2.65 -9.01
C GLY A 67 9.30 3.54 -8.39
N PHE A 68 9.01 4.83 -8.27
CA PHE A 68 9.85 5.80 -7.58
C PHE A 68 9.12 6.33 -6.35
N TYR A 69 9.81 6.36 -5.22
CA TYR A 69 9.28 6.86 -3.96
C TYR A 69 10.01 8.15 -3.59
N ARG A 70 9.25 9.10 -3.04
CA ARG A 70 9.77 10.39 -2.58
C ARG A 70 9.30 10.67 -1.17
N ASP A 71 9.81 11.78 -0.65
CA ASP A 71 9.62 12.23 0.73
C ASP A 71 10.29 11.30 1.74
N ASN A 72 11.51 11.68 2.11
CA ASN A 72 12.38 10.87 2.96
C ASN A 72 12.12 11.12 4.46
N GLY A 73 11.13 11.93 4.81
CA GLY A 73 10.68 12.13 6.19
C GLY A 73 9.94 10.91 6.75
N GLY A 74 9.22 10.18 5.89
CA GLY A 74 8.36 9.05 6.26
C GLY A 74 9.00 7.66 6.15
N TYR A 75 10.32 7.52 6.39
CA TYR A 75 10.94 6.20 6.49
C TYR A 75 10.60 5.55 7.82
N CYS A 76 10.05 4.34 7.81
CA CYS A 76 9.58 3.64 8.99
C CYS A 76 10.51 2.48 9.35
N PHE A 77 10.87 2.36 10.64
CA PHE A 77 11.77 1.32 11.13
C PHE A 77 11.10 0.54 12.27
N PRO A 78 10.81 -0.77 12.11
CA PRO A 78 10.18 -1.57 13.15
C PRO A 78 11.21 -2.00 14.20
N GLU A 79 10.78 -2.04 15.47
CA GLU A 79 11.61 -2.43 16.62
C GLU A 79 12.34 -3.76 16.42
N SER A 80 11.67 -4.77 15.84
CA SER A 80 12.30 -6.07 15.56
C SER A 80 13.51 -6.02 14.61
N ARG A 81 13.73 -4.90 13.91
CA ARG A 81 14.81 -4.71 12.93
C ARG A 81 15.86 -3.69 13.35
N TYR A 82 15.78 -3.15 14.56
CA TYR A 82 16.74 -2.15 15.03
C TYR A 82 18.19 -2.64 14.97
N ASP A 83 18.49 -3.85 15.43
CA ASP A 83 19.87 -4.38 15.39
C ASP A 83 20.43 -4.47 13.96
N LEU A 84 19.57 -4.85 13.00
CA LEU A 84 19.97 -4.94 11.59
C LEU A 84 20.26 -3.55 11.03
N VAL A 85 19.36 -2.60 11.27
CA VAL A 85 19.48 -1.23 10.76
C VAL A 85 20.63 -0.48 11.44
N ASP A 86 20.86 -0.71 12.74
CA ASP A 86 21.98 -0.15 13.50
C ASP A 86 23.33 -0.61 12.94
N SER A 87 23.41 -1.84 12.42
CA SER A 87 24.62 -2.37 11.77
C SER A 87 25.03 -1.58 10.53
N TRP A 88 24.09 -0.90 9.86
CA TRP A 88 24.34 -0.05 8.71
C TRP A 88 24.46 1.42 9.07
N ILE A 89 23.60 1.89 9.98
CA ILE A 89 23.52 3.30 10.38
C ILE A 89 23.44 3.38 11.92
N PRO A 90 24.58 3.36 12.63
CA PRO A 90 24.61 3.32 14.09
C PRO A 90 23.81 4.45 14.76
N GLY A 91 22.98 4.10 15.73
CA GLY A 91 22.12 4.98 16.50
C GLY A 91 20.98 5.61 15.70
N LEU A 92 20.51 5.00 14.61
CA LEU A 92 19.40 5.54 13.81
C LEU A 92 18.11 5.69 14.63
N GLU A 93 17.73 4.67 15.40
CA GLU A 93 16.54 4.67 16.26
C GLU A 93 16.43 5.94 17.11
N LYS A 94 17.55 6.39 17.69
CA LYS A 94 17.58 7.57 18.57
C LYS A 94 17.57 8.91 17.81
N ARG A 95 17.61 8.88 16.49
CA ARG A 95 17.73 10.05 15.61
C ARG A 95 16.51 10.25 14.73
N VAL A 96 15.54 9.33 14.74
CA VAL A 96 14.31 9.40 13.95
C VAL A 96 13.11 9.20 14.83
N GLU A 97 12.03 9.93 14.56
CA GLU A 97 10.75 9.81 15.29
C GLU A 97 9.90 8.64 14.77
N THR A 98 10.38 7.99 13.71
CA THR A 98 9.72 6.92 12.96
C THR A 98 10.24 5.52 13.27
N ALA A 99 10.98 5.41 14.37
CA ALA A 99 11.35 4.15 15.00
C ALA A 99 10.33 3.83 16.10
N CYS A 100 9.47 2.84 15.87
CA CYS A 100 8.50 2.39 16.86
C CYS A 100 8.15 0.90 16.70
N SER A 101 7.19 0.40 17.50
CA SER A 101 6.82 -1.01 17.49
C SER A 101 6.37 -1.50 16.12
N ASP A 102 6.67 -2.76 15.79
CA ASP A 102 6.26 -3.41 14.54
C ASP A 102 4.76 -3.22 14.23
N GLY A 103 3.90 -3.31 15.24
CA GLY A 103 2.45 -3.17 15.06
C GLY A 103 2.00 -1.77 14.63
N ILE A 104 2.67 -0.72 15.11
CA ILE A 104 2.39 0.66 14.68
C ILE A 104 2.85 0.86 13.24
N ILE A 105 4.05 0.37 12.89
CA ILE A 105 4.57 0.45 11.52
C ILE A 105 3.69 -0.35 10.56
N ASP A 106 3.27 -1.57 10.92
CA ASP A 106 2.35 -2.37 10.13
C ASP A 106 1.02 -1.64 9.87
N ARG A 107 0.46 -0.99 10.90
CA ARG A 107 -0.77 -0.18 10.76
C ARG A 107 -0.57 0.94 9.75
N CYS A 108 0.49 1.74 9.89
CA CYS A 108 0.75 2.88 9.02
C CYS A 108 1.03 2.43 7.58
N LEU A 109 1.90 1.44 7.38
CA LEU A 109 2.19 0.88 6.06
C LEU A 109 0.93 0.30 5.40
N ARG A 110 0.03 -0.31 6.18
CA ARG A 110 -1.23 -0.83 5.65
C ARG A 110 -2.10 0.29 5.08
N ASP A 111 -2.20 1.41 5.78
CA ASP A 111 -2.92 2.59 5.28
C ASP A 111 -2.24 3.14 4.03
N TYR A 112 -0.94 3.42 4.07
CA TYR A 112 -0.20 4.03 2.97
C TYR A 112 -0.25 3.20 1.68
N LEU A 113 0.10 1.91 1.76
CA LEU A 113 0.25 1.05 0.60
C LEU A 113 -1.07 0.54 0.04
N PHE A 114 -2.03 0.25 0.92
CA PHE A 114 -3.20 -0.51 0.52
C PHE A 114 -4.45 0.34 0.50
N VAL A 115 -4.77 1.03 1.60
CA VAL A 115 -6.00 1.83 1.69
C VAL A 115 -5.88 3.10 0.85
N ASN A 116 -4.81 3.87 1.07
CA ASN A 116 -4.58 5.15 0.41
C ASN A 116 -4.13 4.95 -1.04
N ASN A 117 -3.29 3.94 -1.30
CA ASN A 117 -2.71 3.71 -2.61
C ASN A 117 -3.45 2.66 -3.47
N ALA A 118 -3.30 1.36 -3.20
CA ALA A 118 -3.82 0.31 -4.08
C ALA A 118 -5.35 0.38 -4.29
N VAL A 119 -6.13 0.61 -3.23
CA VAL A 119 -7.58 0.78 -3.31
C VAL A 119 -7.95 2.04 -4.11
N GLY A 120 -7.16 3.12 -4.03
CA GLY A 120 -7.34 4.29 -4.86
C GLY A 120 -7.19 4.00 -6.37
N VAL A 121 -6.26 3.12 -6.75
CA VAL A 121 -6.10 2.65 -8.14
C VAL A 121 -7.28 1.77 -8.56
N ILE A 122 -7.75 0.88 -7.68
CA ILE A 122 -8.95 0.06 -7.91
C ILE A 122 -10.15 0.96 -8.18
N ASN A 123 -10.37 1.98 -7.35
CA ASN A 123 -11.45 2.94 -7.50
C ASN A 123 -11.36 3.67 -8.86
N ALA A 124 -10.18 4.16 -9.25
CA ALA A 124 -9.99 4.85 -10.52
C ALA A 124 -10.34 3.97 -11.74
N LEU A 125 -9.87 2.72 -11.75
CA LEU A 125 -10.17 1.77 -12.82
C LEU A 125 -11.65 1.37 -12.87
N SER A 126 -12.30 1.27 -11.71
CA SER A 126 -13.70 0.87 -11.58
C SER A 126 -14.66 1.98 -11.97
N VAL A 127 -14.44 3.20 -11.47
CA VAL A 127 -15.20 4.41 -11.88
C VAL A 127 -14.99 4.70 -13.36
N GLY A 128 -13.77 4.45 -13.88
CA GLY A 128 -13.46 4.48 -15.31
C GLY A 128 -14.09 3.36 -16.14
N ARG A 129 -14.90 2.48 -15.53
CA ARG A 129 -15.60 1.35 -16.17
C ARG A 129 -14.69 0.41 -16.95
N THR A 130 -13.41 0.34 -16.58
CA THR A 130 -12.44 -0.52 -17.29
C THR A 130 -12.48 -1.95 -16.74
N ALA A 131 -12.75 -2.11 -15.44
CA ALA A 131 -13.05 -3.39 -14.80
C ALA A 131 -14.04 -3.19 -13.64
N ASP A 132 -14.64 -4.28 -13.18
CA ASP A 132 -15.46 -4.29 -11.96
C ASP A 132 -14.57 -4.26 -10.71
N GLU A 133 -15.03 -3.56 -9.67
CA GLU A 133 -14.28 -3.39 -8.41
C GLU A 133 -14.01 -4.72 -7.71
N THR A 134 -15.02 -5.58 -7.59
CA THR A 134 -14.88 -6.92 -6.97
C THR A 134 -13.84 -7.76 -7.70
N THR A 135 -13.79 -7.62 -9.03
CA THR A 135 -12.80 -8.30 -9.87
C THR A 135 -11.37 -7.82 -9.60
N LEU A 136 -11.17 -6.52 -9.38
CA LEU A 136 -9.85 -5.97 -9.05
C LEU A 136 -9.46 -6.26 -7.59
N LEU A 137 -10.40 -6.21 -6.66
CA LEU A 137 -10.20 -6.64 -5.26
C LEU A 137 -9.79 -8.11 -5.18
N LYS A 138 -10.33 -8.98 -6.06
CA LYS A 138 -9.88 -10.37 -6.16
C LYS A 138 -8.41 -10.45 -6.62
N VAL A 139 -8.02 -9.69 -7.63
CA VAL A 139 -6.60 -9.62 -8.07
C VAL A 139 -5.71 -9.13 -6.93
N PHE A 140 -6.18 -8.15 -6.17
CA PHE A 140 -5.46 -7.63 -5.01
C PHE A 140 -5.28 -8.69 -3.93
N ARG A 141 -6.36 -9.38 -3.55
CA ARG A 141 -6.33 -10.47 -2.57
C ARG A 141 -5.38 -11.59 -2.99
N GLU A 142 -5.42 -12.00 -4.26
CA GLU A 142 -4.53 -13.03 -4.82
C GLU A 142 -3.05 -12.62 -4.70
N GLU A 143 -2.72 -11.36 -4.98
CA GLU A 143 -1.34 -10.87 -4.88
C GLU A 143 -0.89 -10.79 -3.40
N ILE A 144 -1.72 -10.29 -2.49
CA ILE A 144 -1.42 -10.28 -1.05
C ILE A 144 -1.20 -11.72 -0.54
N ALA A 145 -2.09 -12.65 -0.88
CA ALA A 145 -1.96 -14.06 -0.52
C ALA A 145 -0.65 -14.70 -1.02
N SER A 146 -0.15 -14.28 -2.18
CA SER A 146 1.13 -14.77 -2.70
C SER A 146 2.36 -14.28 -1.93
N LEU A 147 2.21 -13.22 -1.11
CA LEU A 147 3.28 -12.62 -0.32
C LEU A 147 3.21 -12.97 1.17
N VAL A 148 2.09 -13.52 1.67
CA VAL A 148 1.97 -13.86 3.10
C VAL A 148 3.01 -14.89 3.55
N GLU A 149 3.45 -15.79 2.68
CA GLU A 149 4.47 -16.79 3.04
C GLU A 149 5.85 -16.16 3.37
N ILE A 150 6.13 -14.94 2.89
CA ILE A 150 7.35 -14.21 3.19
C ILE A 150 7.18 -13.20 4.33
N GLU A 151 5.98 -13.09 4.91
CA GLU A 151 5.72 -12.22 6.06
C GLU A 151 6.50 -12.72 7.30
N PRO A 152 7.37 -11.89 7.90
CA PRO A 152 8.07 -12.25 9.12
C PRO A 152 7.10 -12.47 10.28
N ALA A 153 7.43 -13.38 11.21
CA ALA A 153 6.60 -13.66 12.38
C ALA A 153 6.37 -12.44 13.31
N THR A 154 7.17 -11.38 13.17
CA THR A 154 7.02 -10.12 13.91
C THR A 154 6.06 -9.14 13.26
N SER A 155 5.65 -9.38 12.01
CA SER A 155 4.74 -8.52 11.25
C SER A 155 3.40 -9.20 11.01
N SER A 156 2.39 -8.37 10.84
CA SER A 156 1.00 -8.68 10.53
C SER A 156 0.47 -7.78 9.40
N LEU A 157 1.37 -7.12 8.66
CA LEU A 157 1.06 -6.18 7.59
C LEU A 157 0.08 -6.77 6.56
N LEU A 158 0.33 -8.00 6.11
CA LEU A 158 -0.38 -8.69 5.02
C LEU A 158 -1.44 -9.67 5.53
N SER A 159 -1.13 -10.54 6.49
CA SER A 159 -2.06 -11.56 6.99
C SER A 159 -3.38 -10.96 7.49
N VAL A 160 -3.32 -9.82 8.18
CA VAL A 160 -4.52 -9.11 8.65
C VAL A 160 -5.45 -8.70 7.51
N LEU A 161 -4.91 -8.33 6.34
CA LEU A 161 -5.73 -8.02 5.16
C LEU A 161 -6.52 -9.23 4.65
N LEU A 162 -6.04 -10.46 4.93
CA LEU A 162 -6.72 -11.66 4.46
C LEU A 162 -7.70 -12.24 5.46
N ASP A 163 -7.42 -12.05 6.76
CA ASP A 163 -8.06 -12.80 7.85
C ASP A 163 -8.98 -11.96 8.73
N SER A 164 -8.75 -10.64 8.85
CA SER A 164 -9.55 -9.76 9.71
C SER A 164 -10.71 -9.11 8.97
N ASP A 165 -11.87 -9.05 9.62
CA ASP A 165 -13.09 -8.42 9.07
C ASP A 165 -13.01 -6.91 8.98
N GLN A 166 -12.16 -6.30 9.81
CA GLN A 166 -11.94 -4.87 9.83
C GLN A 166 -10.44 -4.59 9.80
N ILE A 167 -10.10 -3.44 9.23
CA ILE A 167 -8.76 -2.90 9.26
C ILE A 167 -8.80 -1.43 9.69
N PRO A 168 -7.78 -0.97 10.43
CA PRO A 168 -7.64 0.44 10.75
C PRO A 168 -7.38 1.24 9.46
N CYS A 169 -7.98 2.41 9.39
CA CYS A 169 -7.84 3.38 8.30
C CYS A 169 -7.67 4.79 8.89
N LYS A 170 -6.78 5.59 8.31
CA LYS A 170 -6.50 6.95 8.80
C LYS A 170 -7.73 7.84 8.64
N GLY A 171 -8.27 8.29 9.76
CA GLY A 171 -9.44 9.16 9.84
C GLY A 171 -9.06 10.63 9.76
N ASN A 172 -8.68 11.13 8.58
CA ASN A 172 -8.21 12.51 8.39
C ASN A 172 -9.19 13.58 8.94
N LEU A 173 -10.49 13.40 8.73
CA LEU A 173 -11.50 14.34 9.23
C LEU A 173 -11.59 14.33 10.76
N PHE A 174 -11.56 13.15 11.38
CA PHE A 174 -11.56 13.01 12.84
C PHE A 174 -10.28 13.54 13.45
N THR A 175 -9.13 13.22 12.86
CA THR A 175 -7.82 13.75 13.25
C THR A 175 -7.85 15.27 13.30
N ARG A 176 -8.40 15.90 12.26
CA ARG A 176 -8.54 17.36 12.23
C ARG A 176 -9.53 17.89 13.26
N PHE A 177 -10.64 17.19 13.49
CA PHE A 177 -11.67 17.59 14.45
C PHE A 177 -11.17 17.53 15.90
N GLU A 178 -10.40 16.49 16.22
CA GLU A 178 -9.79 16.28 17.55
C GLU A 178 -8.56 17.18 17.79
N GLY A 179 -8.11 17.91 16.76
CA GLY A 179 -7.07 18.93 16.89
C GLY A 179 -5.64 18.40 16.97
N TYR A 180 -5.40 17.17 16.51
CA TYR A 180 -4.05 16.62 16.40
C TYR A 180 -3.20 17.42 15.40
N ASP A 181 -1.91 17.57 15.73
CA ASP A 181 -0.90 18.13 14.83
C ASP A 181 0.04 17.01 14.39
N GLU A 182 -0.11 16.59 13.15
CA GLU A 182 0.67 15.51 12.54
C GLU A 182 2.17 15.86 12.39
N LEU A 183 2.56 17.14 12.50
CA LEU A 183 3.94 17.57 12.32
C LEU A 183 4.75 17.68 13.62
N ASP A 184 4.12 17.54 14.78
CA ASP A 184 4.74 17.71 16.10
C ASP A 184 4.43 16.51 17.04
N SER A 185 3.99 15.39 16.45
CA SER A 185 3.57 14.19 17.16
C SER A 185 4.32 12.95 16.69
N THR A 186 4.42 11.95 17.56
CA THR A 186 4.96 10.63 17.16
C THR A 186 3.98 9.90 16.25
N LEU A 187 4.47 8.94 15.46
CA LEU A 187 3.64 8.10 14.58
C LEU A 187 2.47 7.38 15.27
N ASP A 188 2.57 7.12 16.58
CA ASP A 188 1.47 6.50 17.33
C ASP A 188 0.31 7.48 17.59
N ASP A 189 0.67 8.75 17.82
CA ASP A 189 -0.23 9.80 18.30
C ASP A 189 -0.60 10.84 17.23
N GLU A 190 0.02 10.83 16.06
CA GLU A 190 -0.21 11.86 15.03
C GLU A 190 -1.61 11.82 14.42
N SER A 191 -2.31 10.69 14.48
CA SER A 191 -3.54 10.48 13.72
C SER A 191 -4.57 9.60 14.42
N VAL A 192 -5.84 9.95 14.23
CA VAL A 192 -6.97 9.12 14.63
C VAL A 192 -7.19 8.05 13.57
N TYR A 193 -7.22 6.79 13.98
CA TYR A 193 -7.58 5.66 13.13
C TYR A 193 -8.99 5.16 13.46
N VAL A 194 -9.74 4.80 12.42
CA VAL A 194 -11.07 4.20 12.53
C VAL A 194 -11.08 2.83 11.88
N GLU A 195 -11.86 1.90 12.45
CA GLU A 195 -12.05 0.58 11.86
C GLU A 195 -13.01 0.64 10.67
N ILE A 196 -12.53 0.22 9.50
CA ILE A 196 -13.35 0.07 8.29
C ILE A 196 -13.55 -1.40 7.97
N GLU A 197 -14.63 -1.74 7.27
CA GLU A 197 -14.81 -3.09 6.74
C GLU A 197 -13.65 -3.44 5.79
N ASN A 198 -13.10 -4.64 5.92
CA ASN A 198 -12.05 -5.15 5.06
C ASN A 198 -12.64 -5.95 3.89
N PRO A 199 -12.76 -5.37 2.68
CA PRO A 199 -13.38 -6.06 1.54
C PRO A 199 -12.55 -7.25 1.04
N LEU A 200 -11.25 -7.31 1.38
CA LEU A 200 -10.42 -8.46 1.02
C LEU A 200 -10.78 -9.68 1.85
N ALA A 201 -11.22 -9.52 3.09
CA ALA A 201 -11.68 -10.63 3.92
C ALA A 201 -13.18 -10.92 3.72
N THR A 202 -14.03 -9.89 3.81
CA THR A 202 -15.48 -10.08 3.91
C THR A 202 -16.14 -10.54 2.60
N LEU A 203 -15.68 -10.05 1.44
CA LEU A 203 -16.29 -10.38 0.14
C LEU A 203 -15.96 -11.79 -0.38
N PHE A 204 -14.90 -12.43 0.14
CA PHE A 204 -14.36 -13.68 -0.41
C PHE A 204 -14.45 -14.86 0.57
N ARG A 205 -15.21 -14.71 1.65
CA ARG A 205 -15.47 -15.81 2.58
C ARG A 205 -16.26 -16.94 1.91
N PRO A 206 -15.90 -18.22 2.14
CA PRO A 206 -16.79 -19.33 1.84
C PRO A 206 -18.12 -19.14 2.58
N ALA A 207 -19.23 -19.42 1.90
CA ALA A 207 -20.56 -19.42 2.49
C ALA A 207 -20.74 -20.55 3.51
#